data_AF-A0A1A8NLP4-F1
#
_entry.id   AF-A0A1A8NLP4-F1
#
_cell.length_a   1.000
_cell.length_b   1.000
_cell.length_c   1.000
_cell.angle_alpha   90.00
_cell.angle_beta   90.00
_cell.angle_gamma   90.00
#
_symmetry.space_group_name_H-M   'P 1'
#
loop_
_entity.id
_entity.type
_entity.pdbx_description
1 polymer ?
#
loop_
_entity_poly.entity_id
_entity_poly.type
_entity_poly.pdbx_seq_one_letter_code
_entity_poly.pdbx_strand_id
1 'polypeptide(L)'
;KMFIGGLSWQTTQEGLKEYFCKYGEVKECMVMRDPVTKRSRGFGFVTFMDQAGVDKVLAQTRHELDSKTIDPKVAFPRRAQPKLVTRTKKIFVGGLSVNTTIED
;
A
#
# COMPACT_ATOMS: atom_id res chain seq x y z
N LYS A 1 -1.33 2.31 8.36
CA LYS A 1 -0.38 2.71 7.28
C LYS A 1 -0.82 2.06 5.97
N MET A 2 -0.74 2.79 4.87
CA MET A 2 -1.25 2.44 3.55
C MET A 2 -0.18 2.74 2.50
N PHE A 3 -0.11 1.92 1.46
CA PHE A 3 0.77 2.09 0.30
C PHE A 3 -0.07 2.68 -0.82
N ILE A 4 0.45 3.69 -1.48
CA ILE A 4 -0.23 4.35 -2.60
C ILE A 4 0.64 4.16 -3.84
N GLY A 5 0.16 3.37 -4.80
CA GLY A 5 0.80 3.18 -6.10
C GLY A 5 0.19 4.10 -7.17
N GLY A 6 0.83 4.19 -8.33
CA GLY A 6 0.30 4.91 -9.49
C GLY A 6 0.39 6.44 -9.37
N LEU A 7 1.21 6.96 -8.46
CA LEU A 7 1.39 8.40 -8.30
C LEU A 7 2.02 9.04 -9.55
N SER A 8 1.64 10.27 -9.84
CA SER A 8 2.31 11.08 -10.87
C SER A 8 3.74 11.41 -10.44
N TRP A 9 4.63 11.63 -11.42
CA TRP A 9 6.00 12.00 -11.13
C TRP A 9 6.09 13.36 -10.41
N GLN A 10 5.10 14.21 -10.66
CA GLN A 10 4.93 15.54 -10.09
C GLN A 10 4.27 15.50 -8.71
N THR A 11 3.65 14.37 -8.33
CA THR A 11 2.92 14.25 -7.07
C THR A 11 3.83 14.52 -5.87
N THR A 12 3.38 15.40 -5.00
CA THR A 12 4.03 15.74 -3.73
C THR A 12 3.36 15.10 -2.54
N GLN A 13 4.10 15.03 -1.43
CA GLN A 13 3.53 14.57 -0.16
C GLN A 13 2.34 15.43 0.25
N GLU A 14 2.37 16.72 -0.08
CA GLU A 14 1.32 17.69 0.25
C GLU A 14 0.07 17.41 -0.55
N GLY A 15 0.17 17.26 -1.87
CA GLY A 15 -0.99 16.94 -2.71
C GLY A 15 -1.60 15.58 -2.33
N LEU A 16 -0.75 14.62 -1.97
CA LEU A 16 -1.19 13.32 -1.50
C LEU A 16 -1.89 13.41 -0.13
N LYS A 17 -1.32 14.16 0.82
CA LYS A 17 -1.93 14.42 2.13
C LYS A 17 -3.28 15.09 1.96
N GLU A 18 -3.37 16.15 1.16
CA GLU A 18 -4.59 16.92 0.94
C GLU A 18 -5.70 16.06 0.33
N TYR A 19 -5.36 15.22 -0.63
CA TYR A 19 -6.31 14.27 -1.21
C TYR A 19 -6.84 13.26 -0.18
N PHE A 20 -5.93 12.64 0.58
CA PHE A 20 -6.32 11.64 1.57
C PHE A 20 -6.99 12.25 2.81
N CYS A 21 -6.74 13.53 3.11
CA CYS A 21 -7.38 14.28 4.18
C CYS A 21 -8.91 14.28 4.06
N LYS A 22 -9.44 14.25 2.83
CA LYS A 22 -10.89 14.19 2.55
C LYS A 22 -11.55 12.90 3.05
N TYR A 23 -10.79 11.81 3.15
CA TYR A 23 -11.27 10.51 3.59
C TYR A 23 -11.06 10.32 5.09
N GLY A 24 -10.02 10.91 5.65
CA GLY A 24 -9.76 10.92 7.08
C GLY A 24 -8.47 11.66 7.42
N GLU A 25 -8.24 11.87 8.70
CA GLU A 25 -7.08 12.63 9.16
C GLU A 25 -5.77 11.87 8.89
N VAL A 26 -4.88 12.50 8.11
CA VAL A 26 -3.57 11.93 7.76
C VAL A 26 -2.55 12.31 8.83
N LYS A 27 -2.05 11.31 9.54
CA LYS A 27 -0.96 11.45 10.53
C LYS A 27 0.38 11.74 9.85
N GLU A 28 0.71 10.98 8.82
CA GLU A 28 2.00 11.09 8.12
C GLU A 28 1.85 10.70 6.65
N CYS A 29 2.57 11.37 5.76
CA CYS A 29 2.64 11.04 4.35
C CYS A 29 4.11 11.02 3.90
N MET A 30 4.48 10.02 3.09
CA MET A 30 5.84 9.84 2.63
C MET A 30 5.82 9.44 1.16
N VAL A 31 6.29 10.30 0.27
CA VAL A 31 6.42 9.98 -1.16
C VAL A 31 7.83 9.48 -1.43
N MET A 32 7.94 8.30 -2.06
CA MET A 32 9.24 7.76 -2.44
C MET A 32 9.68 8.43 -3.73
N ARG A 33 10.77 9.19 -3.63
CA ARG A 33 11.38 9.93 -4.73
C ARG A 33 12.81 9.50 -4.90
N ASP A 34 13.29 9.56 -6.13
CA ASP A 34 14.68 9.31 -6.45
C ASP A 34 15.54 10.44 -5.86
N PRO A 35 16.59 10.14 -5.07
CA PRO A 35 17.41 11.18 -4.43
C PRO A 35 18.23 11.96 -5.46
N VAL A 36 18.59 11.34 -6.59
CA VAL A 36 19.44 11.92 -7.64
C VAL A 36 18.60 12.76 -8.61
N THR A 37 17.54 12.19 -9.18
CA THR A 37 16.73 12.88 -10.20
C THR A 37 15.59 13.69 -9.61
N LYS A 38 15.34 13.58 -8.29
CA LYS A 38 14.18 14.15 -7.57
C LYS A 38 12.81 13.75 -8.14
N ARG A 39 12.75 12.83 -9.11
CA ARG A 39 11.49 12.33 -9.67
C ARG A 39 10.79 11.42 -8.67
N SER A 40 9.47 11.49 -8.61
CA SER A 40 8.71 10.53 -7.81
C SER A 40 8.78 9.15 -8.45
N ARG A 41 9.02 8.12 -7.63
CA ARG A 41 9.07 6.72 -8.08
C ARG A 41 7.69 6.14 -8.42
N GLY A 42 6.66 7.00 -8.43
CA GLY A 42 5.28 6.60 -8.70
C GLY A 42 4.59 5.91 -7.53
N PHE A 43 5.18 5.96 -6.33
CA PHE A 43 4.55 5.39 -5.13
C PHE A 43 4.90 6.16 -3.85
N GLY A 44 4.06 5.98 -2.84
CA GLY A 44 4.22 6.59 -1.53
C GLY A 44 3.51 5.78 -0.44
N PHE A 45 3.56 6.31 0.78
CA PHE A 45 2.93 5.75 1.95
C PHE A 45 2.13 6.83 2.69
N VAL A 46 0.98 6.43 3.22
CA VAL A 46 0.12 7.27 4.05
C VAL A 46 -0.15 6.57 5.36
N THR A 47 -0.02 7.28 6.46
CA THR A 47 -0.42 6.84 7.78
C THR A 47 -1.60 7.71 8.18
N PHE A 48 -2.78 7.12 8.29
CA PHE A 48 -3.94 7.78 8.88
C PHE A 48 -3.85 7.76 10.41
N MET A 49 -4.47 8.76 11.05
CA MET A 49 -4.73 8.77 12.49
C MET A 49 -5.72 7.67 12.85
N ASP A 50 -6.79 7.53 12.05
CA ASP A 50 -7.92 6.65 12.34
C ASP A 50 -8.08 5.55 11.26
N GLN A 51 -8.59 4.38 11.67
CA GLN A 51 -8.84 3.26 10.75
C GLN A 51 -10.03 3.52 9.82
N ALA A 52 -10.98 4.38 10.20
CA ALA A 52 -12.11 4.75 9.34
C ALA A 52 -11.63 5.46 8.06
N GLY A 53 -10.53 6.21 8.12
CA GLY A 53 -9.93 6.82 6.92
C GLY A 53 -9.40 5.76 5.94
N VAL A 54 -8.86 4.66 6.44
CA VAL A 54 -8.40 3.52 5.64
C VAL A 54 -9.58 2.81 4.98
N ASP A 55 -10.64 2.54 5.75
CA ASP A 55 -11.85 1.89 5.26
C ASP A 55 -12.52 2.70 4.13
N LYS A 56 -12.70 4.01 4.32
CA LYS A 56 -13.27 4.90 3.30
C LYS A 56 -12.47 4.93 2.00
N VAL A 57 -11.15 4.88 2.11
CA VAL A 57 -10.28 4.80 0.93
C VAL A 57 -10.41 3.44 0.27
N LEU A 58 -10.45 2.34 1.02
CA LEU A 58 -10.63 0.99 0.44
C LEU A 58 -12.03 0.77 -0.15
N ALA A 59 -13.05 1.43 0.40
CA ALA A 59 -14.41 1.39 -0.11
C ALA A 59 -14.53 2.09 -1.47
N GLN A 60 -13.68 3.09 -1.72
CA GLN A 60 -13.61 3.78 -3.00
C GLN A 60 -12.85 2.92 -4.01
N THR A 61 -13.52 2.53 -5.09
CA THR A 61 -12.93 1.66 -6.14
C THR A 61 -11.92 2.39 -7.02
N ARG A 62 -12.03 3.72 -7.15
CA ARG A 62 -11.18 4.52 -8.04
C ARG A 62 -10.73 5.80 -7.35
N HIS A 63 -9.42 6.02 -7.36
CA HIS A 63 -8.81 7.24 -6.87
C HIS A 63 -8.02 7.89 -7.99
N GLU A 64 -8.11 9.20 -8.10
CA GLU A 64 -7.42 9.96 -9.13
C GLU A 64 -6.79 11.19 -8.51
N LEU A 65 -5.51 11.40 -8.81
CA LEU A 65 -4.69 12.49 -8.32
C LEU A 65 -3.78 12.97 -9.44
N ASP A 66 -3.73 14.28 -9.71
CA ASP A 66 -2.89 14.87 -10.76
C ASP A 66 -3.18 14.25 -12.15
N SER A 67 -4.46 14.02 -12.47
CA SER A 67 -4.93 13.34 -13.69
C SER A 67 -4.40 11.90 -13.86
N LYS A 68 -3.97 11.27 -12.77
CA LYS A 68 -3.46 9.90 -12.73
C LYS A 68 -4.24 9.06 -11.74
N THR A 69 -4.58 7.84 -12.14
CA THR A 69 -5.28 6.90 -11.26
C THR A 69 -4.29 6.32 -10.25
N ILE A 70 -4.59 6.46 -8.96
CA ILE A 70 -3.78 5.97 -7.86
C ILE A 70 -4.40 4.70 -7.27
N ASP A 71 -3.55 3.79 -6.79
CA ASP A 71 -3.92 2.50 -6.23
C ASP A 71 -3.54 2.44 -4.73
N PRO A 72 -4.45 2.82 -3.83
CA PRO A 72 -4.26 2.62 -2.40
C PRO A 72 -4.42 1.14 -2.03
N LYS A 73 -3.43 0.57 -1.34
CA LYS A 73 -3.49 -0.76 -0.74
C LYS A 73 -2.97 -0.73 0.69
N VAL A 74 -3.39 -1.70 1.50
CA VAL A 74 -2.86 -1.84 2.86
C VAL A 74 -1.33 -2.01 2.80
N ALA A 75 -0.59 -1.15 3.51
CA ALA A 75 0.86 -1.25 3.54
C ALA A 75 1.29 -2.31 4.55
N PHE A 76 2.19 -3.18 4.11
CA PHE A 76 2.86 -4.11 4.99
C PHE A 76 3.99 -3.39 5.74
N PRO A 77 4.06 -3.49 7.08
CA PRO A 77 5.13 -2.87 7.86
C PRO A 77 6.46 -3.53 7.51
N ARG A 78 7.46 -2.72 7.13
CA ARG A 78 8.80 -3.17 6.75
C ARG A 78 9.66 -3.65 7.94
N ARG A 79 9.14 -3.59 9.18
CA ARG A 79 9.94 -3.81 10.40
C ARG A 79 9.85 -5.21 11.02
N ALA A 80 9.26 -6.19 10.35
CA ALA A 80 9.49 -7.59 10.69
C ALA A 80 9.17 -8.49 9.49
N GLN A 81 10.16 -9.29 9.08
CA GLN A 81 10.05 -10.47 8.20
C GLN A 81 10.04 -10.24 6.67
N PRO A 82 11.12 -10.65 5.96
CA PRO A 82 11.12 -10.84 4.50
C PRO A 82 10.40 -12.14 4.05
N LYS A 83 9.33 -12.59 4.75
CA LYS A 83 8.74 -13.93 4.54
C LYS A 83 7.24 -14.00 4.25
N LEU A 84 6.52 -12.88 4.10
CA LEU A 84 5.07 -12.94 3.82
C LEU A 84 4.67 -12.21 2.54
N VAL A 85 5.31 -12.60 1.43
CA VAL A 85 4.70 -12.49 0.10
C VAL A 85 3.94 -13.78 -0.13
N THR A 86 2.65 -13.80 0.20
CA THR A 86 1.61 -14.44 -0.60
C THR A 86 0.27 -14.01 -0.02
N ARG A 87 -0.38 -13.02 -0.63
CA ARG A 87 -1.83 -12.83 -0.48
C ARG A 87 -2.56 -13.78 -1.42
N THR A 88 -2.24 -15.06 -1.36
CA THR A 88 -2.85 -16.12 -2.18
C THR A 88 -3.66 -17.01 -1.26
N LYS A 89 -4.87 -17.41 -1.67
CA LYS A 89 -5.66 -18.47 -0.99
C LYS A 89 -5.01 -19.86 -1.09
N LYS A 90 -3.72 -19.94 -1.41
CA LYS A 90 -2.95 -21.18 -1.55
C LYS A 90 -1.85 -21.16 -0.52
N ILE A 91 -1.92 -22.14 0.37
CA ILE A 91 -0.89 -22.43 1.36
C ILE A 91 0.08 -23.41 0.68
N PHE A 92 1.38 -23.19 0.85
CA PHE A 92 2.41 -24.12 0.42
C PHE A 92 2.78 -24.97 1.63
N VAL A 93 2.53 -26.28 1.56
CA VAL A 93 2.95 -27.24 2.59
C VAL A 93 4.19 -27.96 2.06
N GLY A 94 5.35 -27.64 2.64
CA GLY A 94 6.62 -28.33 2.38
C GLY A 94 7.10 -29.02 3.65
N GLY A 95 7.64 -30.24 3.51
CA GLY A 95 8.03 -31.09 4.65
C GLY A 95 7.10 -32.27 4.91
N LEU A 96 6.20 -32.60 3.97
CA LEU A 96 5.44 -33.85 4.03
C LEU A 96 6.39 -35.03 3.80
N SER A 97 6.37 -35.98 4.73
CA SER A 97 6.92 -37.32 4.54
C SER A 97 6.31 -37.95 3.28
N VAL A 98 7.10 -38.73 2.54
CA VAL A 98 6.74 -39.33 1.22
C VAL A 98 5.48 -40.21 1.21
N ASN A 99 4.84 -40.41 2.37
CA ASN A 99 3.63 -41.20 2.56
C ASN A 99 2.37 -40.37 2.88
N THR A 100 2.41 -39.04 2.90
CA THR A 100 1.21 -38.24 3.21
C THR A 100 0.20 -38.26 2.06
N THR A 101 -0.99 -38.76 2.35
CA THR A 101 -2.17 -38.75 1.48
C THR A 101 -3.00 -37.49 1.65
N ILE A 102 -3.91 -37.20 0.71
CA ILE A 102 -4.74 -35.98 0.68
C ILE A 102 -5.78 -35.95 1.83
N GLU A 103 -5.95 -37.06 2.55
CA GLU A 103 -6.98 -37.26 3.59
C GLU A 103 -6.47 -37.07 5.04
N ASP A 104 -5.18 -36.79 5.26
CA ASP A 104 -4.58 -36.49 6.58
C ASP A 104 -4.58 -34.99 6.93
#